data_AF-A0A6B3G6B2-F1
#
_entry.id   AF-A0A6B3G6B2-F1
#
_cell.length_a   1.000
_cell.length_b   1.000
_cell.length_c   1.000
_cell.angle_alpha   90.00
_cell.angle_beta   90.00
_cell.angle_gamma   90.00
#
_symmetry.space_group_name_H-M   'P 1'
#
loop_
_entity.id
_entity.type
_entity.pdbx_description
1 polymer ?
#
loop_
_entity_poly.entity_id
_entity_poly.type
_entity_poly.pdbx_seq_one_letter_code
_entity_poly.pdbx_strand_id
1 'polypeptide(L)'
;MRSLFPVTDLTTTGAAAPDREWSLDELAEAYAYPAALPDGTSWLRANMVSTLDGAAQHDGRSQPISCAADMRIFGTLRGLAD
;
A
#
# COMPACT_ATOMS: atom_id res chain seq x y z
N MET A 1 -16.03 19.91 -10.71
CA MET A 1 -16.15 18.45 -10.74
C MET A 1 -14.85 17.91 -11.30
N ARG A 2 -14.01 17.25 -10.48
CA ARG A 2 -12.72 16.73 -10.94
C ARG A 2 -13.03 15.47 -11.76
N SER A 3 -12.72 15.48 -13.06
CA SER A 3 -12.88 14.30 -13.90
C SER A 3 -11.90 13.23 -13.41
N LEU A 4 -12.39 12.04 -13.08
CA LEU A 4 -11.52 10.89 -12.87
C LEU A 4 -10.82 10.59 -14.20
N PHE A 5 -9.51 10.37 -14.16
CA PHE A 5 -8.77 9.93 -15.34
C PHE A 5 -9.25 8.52 -15.73
N PRO A 6 -9.38 8.22 -17.03
CA PRO A 6 -9.71 6.86 -17.46
C PRO A 6 -8.64 5.89 -16.97
N VAL A 7 -9.07 4.78 -16.36
CA VAL A 7 -8.18 3.69 -15.95
C VAL A 7 -7.62 3.05 -17.22
N THR A 8 -6.34 3.27 -17.50
CA THR A 8 -5.66 2.76 -18.69
C THR A 8 -5.23 1.30 -18.56
N ASP A 9 -5.03 0.84 -17.33
CA ASP A 9 -4.54 -0.51 -17.02
C ASP A 9 -5.50 -1.18 -16.05
N LEU A 10 -6.21 -2.20 -16.53
CA LEU A 10 -6.93 -3.11 -15.65
C LEU A 10 -5.93 -4.13 -15.11
N THR A 11 -5.86 -4.25 -13.78
CA THR A 11 -5.13 -5.36 -13.15
C THR A 11 -5.68 -6.66 -13.71
N THR A 12 -4.84 -7.45 -14.39
CA THR A 12 -5.25 -8.76 -14.91
C THR A 12 -5.71 -9.62 -13.75
N THR A 13 -6.95 -10.09 -13.79
CA THR A 13 -7.48 -11.06 -12.83
C THR A 13 -6.84 -12.42 -13.12
N GLY A 14 -5.57 -12.59 -12.76
CA GLY A 14 -4.96 -13.92 -12.63
C GLY A 14 -5.73 -14.73 -11.59
N ALA A 15 -5.56 -16.06 -11.57
CA ALA A 15 -6.16 -16.92 -10.55
C ALA A 15 -5.93 -16.30 -9.17
N ALA A 16 -7.02 -15.86 -8.51
CA ALA A 16 -6.94 -15.17 -7.24
C ALA A 16 -6.17 -16.06 -6.27
N ALA A 17 -5.15 -15.49 -5.62
CA ALA A 17 -4.51 -16.15 -4.50
C ALA A 17 -5.61 -16.61 -3.51
N PRO A 18 -5.44 -17.76 -2.85
CA PRO A 18 -6.45 -18.25 -1.91
C PRO A 18 -6.79 -17.18 -0.88
N ASP A 19 -8.08 -17.00 -0.61
CA ASP A 19 -8.60 -16.05 0.37
C ASP A 19 -8.25 -16.52 1.79
N ARG A 20 -7.05 -16.14 2.22
CA ARG A 20 -6.49 -16.43 3.54
C ARG A 20 -5.78 -15.20 4.08
N GLU A 21 -5.60 -15.18 5.38
CA GLU A 21 -4.77 -14.16 6.02
C GLU A 21 -3.28 -14.38 5.71
N TRP A 22 -2.58 -13.29 5.41
CA TRP A 22 -1.13 -13.27 5.18
C TRP A 22 -0.42 -13.01 6.51
N SER A 23 0.62 -13.79 6.79
CA SER A 23 1.50 -13.55 7.93
C SER A 23 2.29 -12.25 7.77
N LEU A 24 2.85 -11.73 8.87
CA LEU A 24 3.67 -10.51 8.81
C LEU A 24 4.96 -10.73 7.99
N ASP A 25 5.55 -11.93 8.05
CA ASP A 25 6.74 -12.27 7.25
C ASP A 25 6.42 -12.31 5.74
N GLU A 26 5.25 -12.85 5.37
CA GLU A 26 4.80 -12.84 3.97
C GLU A 26 4.52 -11.41 3.48
N LEU A 27 3.94 -10.55 4.32
CA LEU A 27 3.78 -9.13 4.02
C LEU A 27 5.13 -8.42 3.92
N ALA A 28 6.08 -8.75 4.79
CA ALA A 28 7.41 -8.15 4.80
C ALA A 28 8.16 -8.49 3.51
N GLU A 29 8.13 -9.75 3.08
CA GLU A 29 8.74 -10.21 1.83
C GLU A 29 8.11 -9.53 0.61
N ALA A 30 6.77 -9.48 0.55
CA ALA A 30 6.06 -8.84 -0.57
C ALA A 30 6.38 -7.35 -0.72
N TYR A 31 6.77 -6.68 0.36
CA TYR A 31 7.14 -5.27 0.40
C TYR A 31 8.63 -5.05 0.72
N ALA A 32 9.50 -6.03 0.49
CA ALA A 32 10.92 -5.89 0.74
C ALA A 32 11.50 -4.67 0.00
N TYR A 33 12.47 -4.01 0.63
CA TYR A 33 13.30 -3.02 -0.06
C TYR A 33 14.24 -3.73 -1.05
N PRO A 34 14.75 -3.05 -2.09
CA PRO A 34 15.73 -3.66 -2.99
C PRO A 34 16.94 -4.19 -2.21
N ALA A 35 17.41 -5.39 -2.56
CA ALA A 35 18.55 -6.02 -1.90
C ALA A 35 19.86 -5.21 -2.02
N ALA A 36 19.97 -4.37 -3.05
CA ALA A 36 21.08 -3.45 -3.25
C ALA A 36 20.58 -2.12 -3.80
N LEU A 37 21.14 -1.04 -3.27
CA LEU A 37 21.00 0.31 -3.80
C LEU A 37 22.37 0.77 -4.31
N PRO A 38 22.44 1.57 -5.39
CA PRO A 38 23.68 2.23 -5.78
C PRO A 38 24.25 3.07 -4.64
N ASP A 39 25.58 3.17 -4.58
CA ASP A 39 26.27 3.95 -3.55
C ASP A 39 25.75 5.39 -3.50
N GLY A 40 25.46 5.88 -2.29
CA GLY A 40 24.97 7.23 -2.06
C GLY A 40 23.50 7.47 -2.42
N THR A 41 22.71 6.41 -2.67
CA THR A 41 21.27 6.51 -2.93
C THR A 41 20.43 5.98 -1.77
N SER A 42 19.18 6.44 -1.70
CA SER A 42 18.20 5.99 -0.70
C SER A 42 16.90 5.58 -1.38
N TRP A 43 16.16 4.66 -0.77
CA TRP A 43 14.85 4.26 -1.26
C TRP A 43 13.74 5.02 -0.53
N LEU A 44 12.90 5.73 -1.29
CA LEU A 44 11.74 6.43 -0.76
C LEU A 44 10.46 5.68 -1.14
N ARG A 45 9.68 5.28 -0.13
CA ARG A 45 8.34 4.70 -0.31
C ARG A 45 7.29 5.60 0.34
N ALA A 46 6.22 5.90 -0.39
CA ALA A 46 5.03 6.53 0.16
C ALA A 46 3.95 5.46 0.39
N ASN A 47 3.29 5.51 1.56
CA ASN A 47 2.15 4.65 1.89
C ASN A 47 0.98 5.55 2.31
N MET A 48 -0.13 5.49 1.58
CA MET A 48 -1.31 6.33 1.75
C MET A 48 -2.57 5.51 1.48
N VAL A 49 -3.70 5.98 2.01
CA VAL A 49 -5.04 5.48 1.70
C VAL A 49 -5.87 6.60 1.10
N SER A 50 -6.79 6.26 0.20
CA SER A 50 -7.79 7.19 -0.32
C SER A 50 -9.12 6.49 -0.53
N THR A 51 -10.20 7.26 -0.46
CA THR A 51 -11.51 6.82 -0.96
C THR A 51 -11.50 6.66 -2.47
N LEU A 52 -12.54 6.03 -3.04
CA LEU A 52 -12.66 5.81 -4.48
C LEU A 52 -12.71 7.11 -5.29
N ASP A 53 -13.25 8.18 -4.71
CA ASP A 53 -13.28 9.53 -5.29
C ASP A 53 -12.01 10.36 -5.00
N GLY A 54 -11.00 9.75 -4.35
CA GLY A 54 -9.68 10.34 -4.15
C GLY A 54 -9.54 11.23 -2.91
N ALA A 55 -10.47 11.18 -1.96
CA ALA A 55 -10.30 11.87 -0.69
C ALA A 55 -9.27 11.13 0.19
N ALA A 56 -8.34 11.88 0.78
CA ALA A 56 -7.28 11.31 1.63
C ALA A 56 -7.67 11.25 3.12
N GLN A 57 -8.79 11.89 3.51
CA GLN A 57 -9.17 12.07 4.91
C GLN A 57 -10.69 12.21 5.03
N HIS A 58 -11.24 11.82 6.18
CA HIS A 58 -12.57 12.18 6.67
C HIS A 58 -12.42 12.77 8.07
N ASP A 59 -13.06 13.91 8.33
CA ASP A 59 -12.88 14.69 9.57
C ASP A 59 -11.41 14.97 9.94
N GLY A 60 -10.59 15.25 8.91
CA GLY A 60 -9.16 15.55 9.07
C GLY A 60 -8.29 14.36 9.46
N ARG A 61 -8.80 13.13 9.39
CA ARG A 61 -8.07 11.89 9.68
C ARG A 61 -8.22 10.86 8.55
N SER A 62 -7.18 10.05 8.32
CA SER A 62 -7.22 8.94 7.35
C SER A 62 -7.79 7.68 7.98
N GLN A 63 -7.72 7.56 9.30
CA GLN A 63 -8.21 6.39 10.05
C GLN A 63 -9.67 6.01 9.74
N PRO A 64 -10.63 6.96 9.59
CA PRO A 64 -12.01 6.59 9.24
C PRO A 64 -12.18 6.01 7.84
N ILE A 65 -11.20 6.18 6.93
CA ILE A 65 -11.20 5.62 5.58
C ILE A 65 -10.24 4.44 5.44
N SER A 66 -9.71 3.91 6.57
CA SER A 66 -8.87 2.72 6.63
C SER A 66 -9.60 1.53 7.24
N CYS A 67 -9.00 0.34 7.12
CA CYS A 67 -9.47 -0.90 7.71
C CYS A 67 -8.35 -1.66 8.46
N ALA A 68 -8.68 -2.81 9.06
CA ALA A 68 -7.73 -3.64 9.78
C ALA A 68 -6.58 -4.15 8.88
N ALA A 69 -6.85 -4.46 7.61
CA ALA A 69 -5.83 -4.87 6.66
C ALA A 69 -4.82 -3.72 6.39
N ASP A 70 -5.31 -2.49 6.20
CA ASP A 70 -4.44 -1.32 6.02
C ASP A 70 -3.52 -1.11 7.21
N MET A 71 -3.99 -1.37 8.43
CA MET A 71 -3.18 -1.23 9.65
C MET A 71 -2.10 -2.31 9.74
N ARG A 72 -2.37 -3.54 9.29
CA ARG A 72 -1.36 -4.61 9.20
C ARG A 72 -0.25 -4.23 8.21
N ILE A 73 -0.62 -3.73 7.03
CA ILE A 73 0.33 -3.25 6.03
C ILE A 73 1.09 -2.04 6.60
N PHE A 74 0.40 -1.06 7.15
CA PHE A 74 1.01 0.13 7.74
C PHE A 74 2.05 -0.21 8.81
N GLY A 75 1.73 -1.13 9.73
CA GLY A 75 2.66 -1.60 10.75
C GLY A 75 3.87 -2.32 10.15
N THR A 76 3.65 -3.22 9.18
CA THR A 76 4.72 -3.95 8.49
C THR A 76 5.67 -3.00 7.78
N LEU A 77 5.15 -2.07 6.97
CA LEU A 77 5.96 -1.12 6.23
C LEU A 77 6.75 -0.18 7.14
N ARG A 78 6.18 0.18 8.30
CA ARG A 78 6.89 0.97 9.32
C ARG A 78 8.01 0.18 9.98
N GLY A 79 7.84 -1.13 10.17
CA GLY A 79 8.89 -2.01 10.71
C GLY A 79 10.03 -2.30 9.74
N LEU A 80 9.78 -2.18 8.42
CA LEU A 80 10.79 -2.36 7.39
C LEU A 80 11.61 -1.10 7.09
N ALA A 81 11.13 0.08 7.48
CA ALA A 81 11.80 1.34 7.21
C ALA A 81 12.96 1.58 8.20
N ASP A 82 14.03 2.20 7.71
CA ASP A 82 15.22 2.61 8.49
C ASP A 82 14.92 3.73 9.53
#